data_AF-A0A7X3GML5-F1
#
_entry.id   AF-A0A7X3GML5-F1
#
_cell.length_a   1.000
_cell.length_b   1.000
_cell.length_c   1.000
_cell.angle_alpha   90.00
_cell.angle_beta   90.00
_cell.angle_gamma   90.00
#
_symmetry.space_group_name_H-M   'P 1'
#
loop_
_entity.id
_entity.type
_entity.pdbx_description
1 polymer ?
#
loop_
_entity_poly.entity_id
_entity_poly.type
_entity_poly.pdbx_seq_one_letter_code
_entity_poly.pdbx_strand_id
1 'polypeptide(L)'
;MKGNYFHPHRITDGDSSLLMDSNKYAAVVYFLEQIEKLAPEAVSDLVLLHDTYSEADHWFRNNRIGSQEWPSEWSIVSQAETNHYSTYLKLKRSIEVWINKFKLKSKDDFYHKVALTALSFYYDDCKESNRIKRLAEYKVLAKRHKVSLEVLRNSERFSKEWPYNELLSLSRSVFFEDESDDIELNKSIGRTDGYRDNFFEYEYPFIFTPSSFSFLDEEEGSAGTFEWMSTFYSILNKKGNYDSNDKSHLTYFGTAWDPRKESWENFESKIDVLFKQYKELYRERSEAFLAERGYVKERTKRNLEHFKWLVHYQVQGWSLRKISDHYSEITGEVISEDTIFHGIKKTADLVLLEFIQKRTR
;
A
#
# COMPACT_ATOMS: atom_id res chain seq x y z
N MET A 1 1.73 -11.20 -1.07
CA MET A 1 2.41 -9.88 -1.01
C MET A 1 3.77 -10.03 -1.66
N LYS A 2 4.24 -9.01 -2.38
CA LYS A 2 5.44 -9.05 -3.23
C LYS A 2 6.67 -8.85 -2.32
N GLY A 3 7.77 -9.59 -2.53
CA GLY A 3 8.99 -9.47 -1.71
C GLY A 3 9.81 -8.22 -2.00
N ASN A 4 9.17 -7.06 -1.96
CA ASN A 4 9.75 -5.75 -2.30
C ASN A 4 10.64 -5.25 -1.16
N TYR A 5 11.48 -4.25 -1.43
CA TYR A 5 12.31 -3.58 -0.43
C TYR A 5 11.60 -2.31 0.06
N PHE A 6 11.80 -1.94 1.32
CA PHE A 6 11.28 -0.71 1.94
C PHE A 6 12.28 -0.18 2.97
N HIS A 7 12.22 1.12 3.31
CA HIS A 7 13.13 1.71 4.31
C HIS A 7 12.43 1.89 5.68
N PRO A 8 12.87 1.21 6.76
CA PRO A 8 12.12 1.12 8.02
C PRO A 8 12.04 2.42 8.83
N HIS A 9 12.86 3.42 8.51
CA HIS A 9 12.98 4.67 9.25
C HIS A 9 12.67 5.91 8.42
N ARG A 10 12.28 5.76 7.15
CA ARG A 10 12.02 6.93 6.33
C ARG A 10 10.58 7.35 6.58
N ILE A 11 10.44 8.60 6.98
CA ILE A 11 9.18 9.20 7.40
C ILE A 11 8.50 9.75 6.15
N THR A 12 7.24 9.35 6.02
CA THR A 12 6.19 9.81 5.12
C THR A 12 6.11 11.33 5.05
N ASP A 13 5.67 11.89 3.92
CA ASP A 13 5.45 13.34 3.80
C ASP A 13 4.32 13.77 4.77
N GLY A 14 4.71 14.36 5.90
CA GLY A 14 3.84 14.69 7.02
C GLY A 14 3.63 13.52 7.99
N ASP A 15 3.57 13.83 9.30
CA ASP A 15 3.30 12.92 10.44
C ASP A 15 1.93 12.18 10.38
N SER A 16 1.33 12.03 9.20
CA SER A 16 0.08 11.31 8.99
C SER A 16 0.33 9.81 9.13
N SER A 17 0.09 9.28 10.33
CA SER A 17 0.18 7.84 10.60
C SER A 17 -0.81 6.97 9.81
N LEU A 18 -1.64 7.56 8.94
CA LEU A 18 -2.54 6.86 8.01
C LEU A 18 -1.90 6.62 6.64
N LEU A 19 -0.81 7.31 6.33
CA LEU A 19 0.08 6.99 5.23
C LEU A 19 0.98 5.83 5.66
N MET A 20 1.06 4.81 4.83
CA MET A 20 1.80 3.59 5.16
C MET A 20 2.76 3.18 4.06
N ASP A 21 3.93 2.72 4.52
CA ASP A 21 4.89 1.99 3.72
C ASP A 21 4.28 0.70 3.13
N SER A 22 4.92 0.20 2.07
CA SER A 22 4.51 -1.02 1.36
C SER A 22 4.45 -2.25 2.27
N ASN A 23 5.28 -2.31 3.31
CA ASN A 23 5.35 -3.43 4.23
C ASN A 23 4.13 -3.50 5.16
N LYS A 24 3.60 -2.38 5.63
CA LYS A 24 2.44 -2.35 6.54
C LYS A 24 1.12 -2.20 5.79
N TYR A 25 1.09 -1.38 4.74
CA TYR A 25 -0.14 -1.01 4.03
C TYR A 25 -0.99 -2.23 3.68
N ALA A 26 -0.40 -3.20 2.98
CA ALA A 26 -1.13 -4.37 2.51
C ALA A 26 -1.65 -5.25 3.66
N ALA A 27 -0.95 -5.34 4.79
CA ALA A 27 -1.42 -6.09 5.95
C ALA A 27 -2.53 -5.36 6.71
N VAL A 28 -2.37 -4.05 6.92
CA VAL A 28 -3.37 -3.24 7.63
C VAL A 28 -4.66 -3.19 6.84
N VAL A 29 -4.60 -2.90 5.54
CA VAL A 29 -5.78 -2.91 4.67
C VAL A 29 -6.46 -4.27 4.71
N TYR A 30 -5.72 -5.37 4.53
CA TYR A 30 -6.30 -6.71 4.58
C TYR A 30 -6.95 -7.03 5.93
N PHE A 31 -6.34 -6.60 7.04
CA PHE A 31 -6.92 -6.75 8.37
C PHE A 31 -8.22 -5.97 8.52
N LEU A 32 -8.26 -4.71 8.08
CA LEU A 32 -9.45 -3.86 8.12
C LEU A 32 -10.57 -4.47 7.25
N GLU A 33 -10.26 -5.01 6.07
CA GLU A 33 -11.21 -5.76 5.24
C GLU A 33 -11.76 -7.00 5.97
N GLN A 34 -10.92 -7.71 6.75
CA GLN A 34 -11.40 -8.83 7.56
C GLN A 34 -12.32 -8.37 8.70
N ILE A 35 -12.09 -7.19 9.30
CA ILE A 35 -13.02 -6.60 10.28
C ILE A 35 -14.36 -6.31 9.59
N GLU A 36 -14.35 -5.61 8.47
CA GLU A 36 -15.57 -5.26 7.71
C GLU A 36 -16.39 -6.50 7.32
N LYS A 37 -15.70 -7.59 6.97
CA LYS A 37 -16.33 -8.85 6.56
C LYS A 37 -16.82 -9.71 7.73
N LEU A 38 -16.00 -9.92 8.75
CA LEU A 38 -16.27 -10.89 9.82
C LEU A 38 -16.97 -10.27 11.02
N ALA A 39 -16.77 -8.97 11.25
CA ALA A 39 -17.36 -8.20 12.35
C ALA A 39 -18.07 -6.93 11.81
N PRO A 40 -19.09 -7.06 10.93
CA PRO A 40 -19.80 -5.93 10.34
C PRO A 40 -20.47 -5.01 11.38
N GLU A 41 -20.69 -5.50 12.60
CA GLU A 41 -21.12 -4.69 13.74
C GLU A 41 -20.14 -3.56 14.08
N ALA A 42 -18.84 -3.73 13.82
CA ALA A 42 -17.84 -2.68 14.02
C ALA A 42 -18.06 -1.49 13.09
N VAL A 43 -18.38 -1.75 11.83
CA VAL A 43 -18.73 -0.71 10.85
C VAL A 43 -20.08 -0.09 11.20
N SER A 44 -21.07 -0.93 11.51
CA SER A 44 -22.44 -0.49 11.82
C SER A 44 -22.48 0.44 13.03
N ASP A 45 -21.76 0.11 14.10
CA ASP A 45 -21.65 0.96 15.29
C ASP A 45 -20.96 2.29 15.00
N LEU A 46 -19.98 2.31 14.10
CA LEU A 46 -19.28 3.55 13.72
C LEU A 46 -20.19 4.47 12.90
N VAL A 47 -21.05 3.90 12.04
CA VAL A 47 -22.09 4.66 11.30
C VAL A 47 -23.05 5.37 12.25
N LEU A 48 -23.36 4.78 13.42
CA LEU A 48 -24.20 5.43 14.44
C LEU A 48 -23.59 6.72 15.01
N LEU A 49 -22.29 6.96 14.80
CA LEU A 49 -21.62 8.19 15.23
C LEU A 49 -21.76 9.33 14.23
N HIS A 50 -22.42 9.12 13.08
CA HIS A 50 -22.63 10.13 12.03
C HIS A 50 -23.16 11.46 12.60
N ASP A 51 -24.21 11.42 13.41
CA ASP A 51 -24.83 12.64 13.95
C ASP A 51 -23.90 13.36 14.93
N THR A 52 -23.11 12.60 15.69
CA THR A 52 -22.10 13.18 16.59
C THR A 52 -20.98 13.87 15.80
N TYR A 53 -20.56 13.29 14.68
CA TYR A 53 -19.59 13.92 13.77
C TYR A 53 -20.19 15.17 13.10
N SER A 54 -21.43 15.10 12.67
CA SER A 54 -22.15 16.22 12.05
C SER A 54 -22.27 17.42 13.00
N GLU A 55 -22.56 17.18 14.28
CA GLU A 55 -22.54 18.22 15.32
C GLU A 55 -21.16 18.89 15.46
N ALA A 56 -20.08 18.10 15.40
CA ALA A 56 -18.70 18.59 15.46
C ALA A 56 -18.30 19.41 14.22
N ASP A 57 -18.61 18.94 13.00
CA ASP A 57 -18.40 19.70 11.75
C ASP A 57 -19.20 20.99 11.72
N HIS A 58 -20.46 20.96 12.14
CA HIS A 58 -21.30 22.16 12.19
C HIS A 58 -20.74 23.19 13.17
N TRP A 59 -20.31 22.76 14.35
CA TRP A 59 -19.67 23.62 15.32
C TRP A 59 -18.37 24.22 14.78
N PHE A 60 -17.50 23.43 14.14
CA PHE A 60 -16.26 23.90 13.51
C PHE A 60 -16.53 25.02 12.49
N ARG A 61 -17.44 24.78 11.54
CA ARG A 61 -17.79 25.74 10.49
C ARG A 61 -18.33 27.06 11.04
N ASN A 62 -19.07 27.01 12.14
CA ASN A 62 -19.66 28.20 12.77
C ASN A 62 -18.65 28.99 13.62
N ASN A 63 -17.66 28.33 14.21
CA ASN A 63 -16.71 28.96 15.13
C ASN A 63 -15.38 29.37 14.46
N ARG A 64 -15.15 28.98 13.19
CA ARG A 64 -13.99 29.39 12.36
C ARG A 64 -12.65 29.33 13.10
N ILE A 65 -12.46 28.30 13.90
CA ILE A 65 -11.13 28.01 14.44
C ILE A 65 -10.25 27.59 13.26
N GLY A 66 -8.96 27.91 13.30
CA GLY A 66 -8.07 27.95 12.12
C GLY A 66 -8.19 26.74 11.18
N SER A 67 -7.72 26.89 9.93
CA SER A 67 -7.89 25.90 8.85
C SER A 67 -7.34 24.50 9.12
N GLN A 68 -6.69 24.26 10.26
CA GLN A 68 -6.17 22.96 10.69
C GLN A 68 -7.05 22.27 11.73
N GLU A 69 -8.07 22.90 12.30
CA GLU A 69 -8.89 22.33 13.40
C GLU A 69 -10.09 21.49 12.94
N TRP A 70 -9.90 20.61 11.96
CA TRP A 70 -10.99 19.80 11.44
C TRP A 70 -11.38 18.65 12.39
N PRO A 71 -12.67 18.28 12.47
CA PRO A 71 -13.12 17.16 13.29
C PRO A 71 -12.63 15.80 12.76
N SER A 72 -12.02 15.74 11.58
CA SER A 72 -11.33 14.57 11.03
C SER A 72 -9.97 14.30 11.69
N GLU A 73 -9.40 15.30 12.38
CA GLU A 73 -8.05 15.23 12.94
C GLU A 73 -8.07 14.75 14.39
N TRP A 74 -7.63 13.50 14.62
CA TRP A 74 -7.62 12.92 15.97
C TRP A 74 -6.74 13.69 16.95
N SER A 75 -5.63 14.29 16.48
CA SER A 75 -4.76 15.13 17.33
C SER A 75 -5.50 16.30 17.98
N ILE A 76 -6.62 16.73 17.38
CA ILE A 76 -7.43 17.86 17.81
C ILE A 76 -8.60 17.36 18.65
N VAL A 77 -9.30 16.33 18.15
CA VAL A 77 -10.38 15.67 18.89
C VAL A 77 -9.90 15.11 20.23
N SER A 78 -8.69 14.55 20.29
CA SER A 78 -8.10 14.00 21.52
C SER A 78 -7.78 15.08 22.57
N GLN A 79 -7.53 16.32 22.17
CA GLN A 79 -7.28 17.45 23.08
C GLN A 79 -8.58 18.11 23.58
N ALA A 80 -9.75 17.64 23.14
CA ALA A 80 -11.02 18.23 23.54
C ALA A 80 -11.26 18.15 25.06
N GLU A 81 -11.51 19.31 25.66
CA GLU A 81 -11.88 19.47 27.07
C GLU A 81 -13.25 20.13 27.23
N THR A 82 -13.86 19.93 28.41
CA THR A 82 -15.23 20.35 28.75
C THR A 82 -15.51 21.82 28.46
N ASN A 83 -14.51 22.70 28.59
CA ASN A 83 -14.71 24.14 28.53
C ASN A 83 -14.41 24.77 27.16
N HIS A 84 -13.75 24.07 26.24
CA HIS A 84 -13.30 24.65 24.96
C HIS A 84 -13.79 23.88 23.72
N TYR A 85 -14.17 22.59 23.84
CA TYR A 85 -14.62 21.77 22.71
C TYR A 85 -15.68 20.72 23.08
N SER A 86 -16.83 21.14 23.62
CA SER A 86 -17.83 20.20 24.14
C SER A 86 -18.40 19.22 23.10
N THR A 87 -18.56 19.65 21.83
CA THR A 87 -18.98 18.78 20.71
C THR A 87 -17.89 17.78 20.34
N TYR A 88 -16.62 18.19 20.30
CA TYR A 88 -15.51 17.27 20.03
C TYR A 88 -15.30 16.31 21.20
N LEU A 89 -15.58 16.71 22.43
CA LEU A 89 -15.53 15.84 23.60
C LEU A 89 -16.56 14.70 23.49
N LYS A 90 -17.76 14.98 22.97
CA LYS A 90 -18.76 13.94 22.69
C LYS A 90 -18.26 12.98 21.61
N LEU A 91 -17.68 13.50 20.52
CA LEU A 91 -17.09 12.70 19.45
C LEU A 91 -15.92 11.83 19.95
N LYS A 92 -14.98 12.42 20.69
CA LYS A 92 -13.85 11.76 21.35
C LYS A 92 -14.32 10.57 22.17
N ARG A 93 -15.25 10.78 23.11
CA ARG A 93 -15.78 9.72 23.97
C ARG A 93 -16.45 8.60 23.18
N SER A 94 -17.19 8.94 22.13
CA SER A 94 -17.86 7.95 21.28
C SER A 94 -16.85 7.09 20.51
N ILE A 95 -15.79 7.68 19.96
CA ILE A 95 -14.70 6.94 19.32
C ILE A 95 -13.94 6.08 20.33
N GLU A 96 -13.63 6.60 21.52
CA GLU A 96 -12.98 5.82 22.59
C GLU A 96 -13.82 4.61 23.01
N VAL A 97 -15.15 4.76 23.14
CA VAL A 97 -16.06 3.65 23.44
C VAL A 97 -16.02 2.61 22.32
N TRP A 98 -16.04 3.03 21.06
CA TRP A 98 -15.93 2.14 19.90
C TRP A 98 -14.60 1.37 19.89
N ILE A 99 -13.47 2.06 20.05
CA ILE A 99 -12.12 1.47 20.12
C ILE A 99 -12.04 0.43 21.24
N ASN A 100 -12.57 0.75 22.42
CA ASN A 100 -12.56 -0.16 23.56
C ASN A 100 -13.47 -1.38 23.33
N LYS A 101 -14.66 -1.19 22.74
CA LYS A 101 -15.60 -2.27 22.43
C LYS A 101 -14.97 -3.32 21.52
N PHE A 102 -14.30 -2.88 20.46
CA PHE A 102 -13.66 -3.76 19.47
C PHE A 102 -12.19 -4.06 19.76
N LYS A 103 -11.68 -3.56 20.90
CA LYS A 103 -10.30 -3.74 21.39
C LYS A 103 -9.23 -3.35 20.35
N LEU A 104 -9.47 -2.26 19.63
CA LEU A 104 -8.59 -1.76 18.57
C LEU A 104 -7.55 -0.75 19.11
N LYS A 105 -7.05 -0.94 20.33
CA LYS A 105 -6.01 -0.06 20.87
C LYS A 105 -4.71 -0.27 20.11
N SER A 106 -4.03 0.82 19.81
CA SER A 106 -2.77 0.86 19.05
C SER A 106 -1.86 1.93 19.61
N LYS A 107 -0.57 1.80 19.33
CA LYS A 107 0.36 2.92 19.51
C LYS A 107 -0.06 4.10 18.65
N ASP A 108 0.21 5.32 19.13
CA ASP A 108 -0.02 6.59 18.43
C ASP A 108 -1.45 6.81 17.93
N ASP A 109 -2.41 6.15 18.58
CA ASP A 109 -3.85 6.22 18.30
C ASP A 109 -4.22 5.91 16.84
N PHE A 110 -3.44 5.06 16.17
CA PHE A 110 -3.66 4.68 14.77
C PHE A 110 -5.12 4.34 14.44
N TYR A 111 -5.79 3.45 15.18
CA TYR A 111 -7.18 3.09 14.88
C TYR A 111 -8.21 4.17 15.23
N HIS A 112 -7.90 5.12 16.13
CA HIS A 112 -8.76 6.28 16.34
C HIS A 112 -8.76 7.15 15.07
N LYS A 113 -7.59 7.38 14.48
CA LYS A 113 -7.43 8.11 13.23
C LYS A 113 -8.14 7.41 12.07
N VAL A 114 -8.01 6.08 11.96
CA VAL A 114 -8.73 5.29 10.95
C VAL A 114 -10.24 5.46 11.10
N ALA A 115 -10.77 5.29 12.31
CA ALA A 115 -12.21 5.39 12.57
C ALA A 115 -12.75 6.79 12.24
N LEU A 116 -12.02 7.83 12.63
CA LEU A 116 -12.41 9.22 12.42
C LEU A 116 -12.35 9.61 10.93
N THR A 117 -11.32 9.16 10.22
CA THR A 117 -11.17 9.36 8.77
C THR A 117 -12.28 8.64 8.00
N ALA A 118 -12.59 7.39 8.37
CA ALA A 118 -13.69 6.62 7.78
C ALA A 118 -15.04 7.34 7.97
N LEU A 119 -15.24 7.90 9.16
CA LEU A 119 -16.45 8.65 9.48
C LEU A 119 -16.52 9.97 8.69
N SER A 120 -15.40 10.66 8.49
CA SER A 120 -15.33 11.86 7.65
C SER A 120 -15.68 11.57 6.19
N PHE A 121 -15.10 10.52 5.59
CA PHE A 121 -15.43 10.15 4.21
C PHE A 121 -16.88 9.75 4.05
N TYR A 122 -17.41 8.97 5.00
CA TYR A 122 -18.81 8.61 5.01
C TYR A 122 -19.73 9.84 5.12
N TYR A 123 -19.36 10.80 5.98
CA TYR A 123 -20.10 12.05 6.14
C TYR A 123 -20.13 12.91 4.87
N ASP A 124 -18.99 13.03 4.18
CA ASP A 124 -18.90 13.76 2.91
C ASP A 124 -19.70 13.06 1.80
N ASP A 125 -19.65 11.72 1.74
CA ASP A 125 -20.48 10.91 0.84
C ASP A 125 -21.99 11.14 1.08
N CYS A 126 -22.41 11.24 2.35
CA CYS A 126 -23.79 11.56 2.72
C CYS A 126 -24.22 12.96 2.28
N LYS A 127 -23.28 13.91 2.14
CA LYS A 127 -23.54 15.28 1.69
C LYS A 127 -23.51 15.47 0.18
N GLU A 128 -23.07 14.48 -0.61
CA GLU A 128 -22.88 14.64 -2.05
C GLU A 128 -24.21 14.90 -2.80
N SER A 129 -24.54 16.18 -2.99
CA SER A 129 -25.81 16.61 -3.57
C SER A 129 -26.04 16.10 -5.00
N ASN A 130 -24.97 15.89 -5.79
CA ASN A 130 -25.08 15.40 -7.16
C ASN A 130 -25.51 13.93 -7.22
N ARG A 131 -24.99 13.08 -6.32
CA ARG A 131 -25.45 11.69 -6.14
C ARG A 131 -26.90 11.62 -5.71
N ILE A 132 -27.31 12.46 -4.74
CA ILE A 132 -28.71 12.56 -4.29
C ILE A 132 -29.63 12.95 -5.46
N LYS A 133 -29.24 13.95 -6.27
CA LYS A 133 -29.97 14.37 -7.46
C LYS A 133 -30.10 13.22 -8.48
N ARG A 134 -28.99 12.56 -8.83
CA ARG A 134 -28.98 11.40 -9.75
C ARG A 134 -29.90 10.28 -9.27
N LEU A 135 -29.87 9.92 -7.99
CA LEU A 135 -30.77 8.91 -7.42
C LEU A 135 -32.25 9.33 -7.50
N ALA A 136 -32.55 10.62 -7.26
CA ALA A 136 -33.90 11.14 -7.40
C ALA A 136 -34.39 11.10 -8.86
N GLU A 137 -33.54 11.48 -9.81
CA GLU A 137 -33.82 11.39 -11.25
C GLU A 137 -34.09 9.94 -11.68
N TYR A 138 -33.29 8.99 -11.21
CA TYR A 138 -33.47 7.57 -11.51
C TYR A 138 -34.76 7.00 -10.90
N LYS A 139 -35.16 7.45 -9.70
CA LYS A 139 -36.47 7.12 -9.11
C LYS A 139 -37.62 7.61 -9.99
N VAL A 140 -37.52 8.83 -10.54
CA VAL A 140 -38.53 9.40 -11.46
C VAL A 140 -38.56 8.61 -12.78
N LEU A 141 -37.41 8.26 -13.33
CA LEU A 141 -37.30 7.44 -14.55
C LEU A 141 -37.90 6.04 -14.33
N ALA A 142 -37.59 5.38 -13.21
CA ALA A 142 -38.14 4.07 -12.85
C ALA A 142 -39.67 4.08 -12.87
N LYS A 143 -40.24 5.11 -12.22
CA LYS A 143 -41.68 5.32 -12.17
C LYS A 143 -42.27 5.60 -13.56
N ARG A 144 -41.61 6.43 -14.37
CA ARG A 144 -42.05 6.75 -15.75
C ARG A 144 -42.09 5.50 -16.64
N HIS A 145 -41.08 4.64 -16.52
CA HIS A 145 -40.96 3.44 -17.34
C HIS A 145 -41.63 2.20 -16.73
N LYS A 146 -42.26 2.32 -15.55
CA LYS A 146 -42.92 1.22 -14.82
C LYS A 146 -41.98 0.02 -14.57
N VAL A 147 -40.70 0.30 -14.30
CA VAL A 147 -39.69 -0.69 -13.95
C VAL A 147 -39.18 -0.45 -12.54
N SER A 148 -38.61 -1.47 -11.91
CA SER A 148 -37.93 -1.27 -10.62
C SER A 148 -36.63 -0.49 -10.82
N LEU A 149 -36.14 0.15 -9.74
CA LEU A 149 -34.80 0.75 -9.73
C LEU A 149 -33.72 -0.27 -10.06
N GLU A 150 -33.89 -1.52 -9.61
CA GLU A 150 -32.92 -2.58 -9.86
C GLU A 150 -32.86 -2.96 -11.35
N VAL A 151 -33.98 -2.95 -12.05
CA VAL A 151 -34.01 -3.16 -13.52
C VAL A 151 -33.32 -2.02 -14.25
N LEU A 152 -33.49 -0.78 -13.80
CA LEU A 152 -32.75 0.36 -14.34
C LEU A 152 -31.25 0.26 -14.06
N ARG A 153 -30.87 -0.09 -12.84
CA ARG A 153 -29.47 -0.27 -12.42
C ARG A 153 -28.74 -1.29 -13.28
N ASN A 154 -29.41 -2.40 -13.59
CA ASN A 154 -28.83 -3.48 -14.37
C ASN A 154 -28.88 -3.23 -15.89
N SER A 155 -29.44 -2.11 -16.35
CA SER A 155 -29.40 -1.75 -17.76
C SER A 155 -28.03 -1.20 -18.16
N GLU A 156 -27.63 -1.49 -19.39
CA GLU A 156 -26.32 -1.10 -19.94
C GLU A 156 -26.07 0.42 -19.90
N ARG A 157 -27.13 1.21 -20.04
CA ARG A 157 -27.06 2.68 -20.03
C ARG A 157 -26.77 3.25 -18.64
N PHE A 158 -27.37 2.69 -17.59
CA PHE A 158 -27.33 3.28 -16.25
C PHE A 158 -26.37 2.56 -15.30
N SER A 159 -25.94 1.33 -15.61
CA SER A 159 -25.03 0.57 -14.75
C SER A 159 -23.67 1.25 -14.54
N LYS A 160 -23.16 1.94 -15.56
CA LYS A 160 -21.86 2.65 -15.52
C LYS A 160 -21.93 4.00 -14.79
N GLU A 161 -23.09 4.63 -14.79
CA GLU A 161 -23.32 5.94 -14.17
C GLU A 161 -24.06 5.81 -12.83
N TRP A 162 -24.32 4.58 -12.38
CA TRP A 162 -25.10 4.35 -11.19
C TRP A 162 -24.41 4.98 -9.97
N PRO A 163 -25.11 5.84 -9.22
CA PRO A 163 -24.64 6.35 -7.94
C PRO A 163 -24.09 5.23 -7.07
N TYR A 164 -22.88 5.39 -6.55
CA TYR A 164 -22.37 4.48 -5.54
C TYR A 164 -23.22 4.57 -4.27
N ASN A 165 -23.25 3.51 -3.47
CA ASN A 165 -23.91 3.53 -2.16
C ASN A 165 -22.96 4.18 -1.15
N GLU A 166 -23.51 5.00 -0.25
CA GLU A 166 -22.74 5.49 0.90
C GLU A 166 -22.28 4.28 1.71
N LEU A 167 -20.96 4.13 1.85
CA LEU A 167 -20.38 2.99 2.55
C LEU A 167 -19.25 3.49 3.42
N LEU A 168 -19.45 3.40 4.73
CA LEU A 168 -18.35 3.57 5.66
C LEU A 168 -17.39 2.39 5.48
N SER A 169 -16.12 2.69 5.24
CA SER A 169 -15.06 1.69 5.10
C SER A 169 -13.81 2.12 5.86
N LEU A 170 -13.38 1.26 6.77
CA LEU A 170 -12.13 1.40 7.50
C LEU A 170 -10.95 1.19 6.55
N SER A 171 -11.02 0.19 5.67
CA SER A 171 -9.92 -0.17 4.76
C SER A 171 -9.59 0.96 3.76
N ARG A 172 -10.61 1.72 3.32
CA ARG A 172 -10.45 2.91 2.46
C ARG A 172 -9.88 4.15 3.16
N SER A 173 -9.71 4.08 4.48
CA SER A 173 -9.22 5.21 5.30
C SER A 173 -7.72 5.16 5.57
N VAL A 174 -7.03 4.18 4.97
CA VAL A 174 -5.58 4.01 5.03
C VAL A 174 -5.05 4.23 3.61
N PHE A 175 -3.96 4.98 3.51
CA PHE A 175 -3.39 5.38 2.24
C PHE A 175 -2.04 4.71 2.03
N PHE A 176 -1.83 4.22 0.83
CA PHE A 176 -0.51 3.77 0.42
C PHE A 176 0.30 5.00 0.09
N GLU A 177 1.41 5.17 0.79
CA GLU A 177 2.44 6.06 0.32
C GLU A 177 3.38 5.25 -0.55
N ASP A 178 3.38 5.58 -1.84
CA ASP A 178 4.41 5.08 -2.72
C ASP A 178 5.70 5.76 -2.27
N GLU A 179 6.56 5.01 -1.57
CA GLU A 179 7.92 5.43 -1.23
C GLU A 179 8.69 5.65 -2.54
N SER A 180 8.43 6.73 -3.30
CA SER A 180 9.33 7.19 -4.35
C SER A 180 10.52 7.87 -3.68
N ASP A 181 11.33 7.02 -3.07
CA ASP A 181 12.55 7.38 -2.37
C ASP A 181 13.66 7.89 -3.31
N ASP A 182 13.34 8.06 -4.59
CA ASP A 182 14.23 8.46 -5.64
C ASP A 182 14.97 9.76 -5.29
N ILE A 183 14.30 10.75 -4.66
CA ILE A 183 14.95 12.00 -4.23
C ILE A 183 16.12 11.71 -3.29
N GLU A 184 15.90 10.87 -2.30
CA GLU A 184 16.88 10.59 -1.28
C GLU A 184 17.93 9.57 -1.75
N LEU A 185 17.55 8.61 -2.59
CA LEU A 185 18.49 7.74 -3.29
C LEU A 185 19.44 8.58 -4.16
N ASN A 186 18.92 9.59 -4.87
CA ASN A 186 19.72 10.56 -5.62
C ASN A 186 20.68 11.36 -4.69
N LYS A 187 20.19 11.86 -3.53
CA LYS A 187 21.05 12.52 -2.54
C LYS A 187 22.16 11.60 -2.04
N SER A 188 21.87 10.32 -1.83
CA SER A 188 22.84 9.34 -1.30
C SER A 188 24.05 9.09 -2.22
N ILE A 189 23.94 9.45 -3.50
CA ILE A 189 25.03 9.39 -4.49
C ILE A 189 25.56 10.78 -4.86
N GLY A 190 25.22 11.82 -4.08
CA GLY A 190 25.72 13.18 -4.26
C GLY A 190 25.02 13.98 -5.37
N ARG A 191 23.84 13.53 -5.85
CA ARG A 191 23.07 14.31 -6.83
C ARG A 191 22.13 15.27 -6.12
N THR A 192 22.31 16.57 -6.39
CA THR A 192 21.48 17.66 -5.89
C THR A 192 20.42 18.12 -6.89
N ASP A 193 20.48 17.60 -8.11
CA ASP A 193 19.89 18.21 -9.29
C ASP A 193 18.61 17.46 -9.69
N GLY A 194 17.54 17.70 -8.93
CA GLY A 194 16.17 17.55 -9.44
C GLY A 194 15.52 16.16 -9.34
N TYR A 195 14.25 16.23 -8.97
CA TYR A 195 13.19 15.24 -9.04
C TYR A 195 13.25 14.40 -10.33
N ARG A 196 13.95 13.28 -10.28
CA ARG A 196 13.74 12.21 -11.24
C ARG A 196 13.03 11.10 -10.50
N ASP A 197 11.72 11.05 -10.66
CA ASP A 197 11.00 9.79 -10.49
C ASP A 197 11.70 8.79 -11.42
N ASN A 198 12.03 7.61 -10.90
CA ASN A 198 12.75 6.50 -11.54
C ASN A 198 14.28 6.44 -11.30
N PHE A 199 14.76 6.52 -10.06
CA PHE A 199 16.20 6.40 -9.74
C PHE A 199 16.86 5.18 -10.39
N PHE A 200 16.24 4.00 -10.25
CA PHE A 200 16.79 2.75 -10.80
C PHE A 200 16.83 2.72 -12.33
N GLU A 201 15.91 3.39 -13.03
CA GLU A 201 15.96 3.46 -14.50
C GLU A 201 17.18 4.25 -15.00
N TYR A 202 17.67 5.22 -14.22
CA TYR A 202 18.83 6.03 -14.57
C TYR A 202 20.15 5.50 -14.02
N GLU A 203 20.19 5.12 -12.75
CA GLU A 203 21.43 4.72 -12.07
C GLU A 203 21.76 3.24 -12.23
N TYR A 204 20.74 2.41 -12.41
CA TYR A 204 20.86 0.97 -12.51
C TYR A 204 20.02 0.44 -13.68
N PRO A 205 20.18 0.96 -14.91
CA PRO A 205 19.39 0.48 -16.04
C PRO A 205 19.70 -0.99 -16.33
N PHE A 206 18.67 -1.77 -16.69
CA PHE A 206 18.86 -3.13 -17.15
C PHE A 206 19.31 -3.13 -18.62
N ILE A 207 20.60 -3.36 -18.86
CA ILE A 207 21.24 -3.33 -20.19
C ILE A 207 22.05 -4.61 -20.39
N PHE A 208 21.63 -5.45 -21.34
CA PHE A 208 22.34 -6.68 -21.66
C PHE A 208 23.01 -6.59 -23.03
N THR A 209 24.31 -6.29 -23.02
CA THR A 209 25.16 -6.09 -24.20
C THR A 209 26.50 -6.81 -24.01
N PRO A 210 26.51 -8.16 -23.98
CA PRO A 210 27.73 -8.92 -23.77
C PRO A 210 28.73 -8.59 -24.88
N SER A 211 30.00 -8.38 -24.52
CA SER A 211 31.07 -8.08 -25.48
C SER A 211 32.09 -9.22 -25.54
N SER A 212 32.85 -9.33 -26.62
CA SER A 212 33.98 -10.27 -26.71
C SER A 212 35.08 -9.99 -25.67
N PHE A 213 35.11 -8.79 -25.07
CA PHE A 213 36.04 -8.42 -24.01
C PHE A 213 35.54 -8.82 -22.61
N SER A 214 34.27 -9.15 -22.46
CA SER A 214 33.68 -9.61 -21.19
C SER A 214 34.27 -10.95 -20.69
N PHE A 215 35.12 -11.60 -21.49
CA PHE A 215 35.78 -12.87 -21.21
C PHE A 215 37.28 -12.74 -20.85
N LEU A 216 37.86 -11.54 -20.89
CA LEU A 216 39.32 -11.35 -20.76
C LEU A 216 39.78 -10.88 -19.38
N ASP A 217 38.89 -10.38 -18.52
CA ASP A 217 39.22 -10.08 -17.13
C ASP A 217 38.61 -11.16 -16.23
N GLU A 218 39.47 -12.07 -15.76
CA GLU A 218 39.16 -13.07 -14.73
C GLU A 218 39.03 -12.47 -13.31
N GLU A 219 39.12 -11.14 -13.16
CA GLU A 219 38.87 -10.46 -11.88
C GLU A 219 37.37 -10.12 -11.74
N GLU A 220 36.67 -11.02 -11.08
CA GLU A 220 35.31 -10.91 -10.48
C GLU A 220 34.26 -10.16 -11.32
N GLY A 221 33.49 -10.97 -12.07
CA GLY A 221 32.38 -10.56 -12.92
C GLY A 221 31.38 -9.64 -12.24
N SER A 222 31.50 -8.34 -12.54
CA SER A 222 30.51 -7.33 -12.19
C SER A 222 29.49 -7.16 -13.33
N ALA A 223 28.27 -6.72 -13.01
CA ALA A 223 27.24 -6.42 -14.00
C ALA A 223 27.71 -5.45 -15.11
N GLY A 224 28.65 -4.54 -14.79
CA GLY A 224 29.20 -3.56 -15.74
C GLY A 224 29.89 -4.19 -16.97
N THR A 225 30.39 -5.42 -16.86
CA THR A 225 30.98 -6.17 -17.99
C THR A 225 29.99 -6.48 -19.12
N PHE A 226 28.68 -6.40 -18.84
CA PHE A 226 27.59 -6.61 -19.79
C PHE A 226 26.93 -5.29 -20.25
N GLU A 227 27.29 -4.14 -19.69
CA GLU A 227 26.57 -2.85 -19.84
C GLU A 227 27.31 -1.82 -20.72
N TRP A 228 28.24 -2.27 -21.58
CA TRP A 228 29.17 -1.43 -22.36
C TRP A 228 28.52 -0.42 -23.33
N MET A 229 27.24 -0.59 -23.72
CA MET A 229 26.56 0.40 -24.58
C MET A 229 26.30 1.75 -23.87
N SER A 230 26.15 1.77 -22.54
CA SER A 230 25.85 3.01 -21.78
C SER A 230 27.03 4.01 -21.78
N THR A 231 28.25 3.50 -21.72
CA THR A 231 29.49 4.29 -21.73
C THR A 231 29.78 4.94 -23.09
N PHE A 232 29.26 4.42 -24.20
CA PHE A 232 29.56 4.96 -25.54
C PHE A 232 28.63 6.11 -25.96
N TYR A 233 27.34 6.05 -25.61
CA TYR A 233 26.41 7.16 -25.85
C TYR A 233 26.83 8.46 -25.14
N SER A 234 27.38 8.34 -23.93
CA SER A 234 27.94 9.48 -23.20
C SER A 234 29.23 10.04 -23.83
N ILE A 235 30.01 9.21 -24.53
CA ILE A 235 31.17 9.62 -25.35
C ILE A 235 30.73 10.33 -26.65
N LEU A 236 29.70 9.82 -27.32
CA LEU A 236 29.14 10.41 -28.54
C LEU A 236 28.52 11.78 -28.27
N ASN A 237 27.75 11.94 -27.19
CA ASN A 237 27.16 13.22 -26.80
C ASN A 237 28.21 14.28 -26.41
N LYS A 238 29.39 13.88 -25.89
CA LYS A 238 30.48 14.82 -25.57
C LYS A 238 31.21 15.37 -26.80
N LYS A 239 31.09 14.76 -27.97
CA LYS A 239 31.85 15.16 -29.18
C LYS A 239 31.15 16.17 -30.10
N GLY A 240 29.93 16.61 -29.78
CA GLY A 240 29.32 17.84 -30.30
C GLY A 240 29.12 18.00 -31.81
N ASN A 241 29.52 17.03 -32.64
CA ASN A 241 29.40 17.09 -34.09
C ASN A 241 28.79 15.77 -34.57
N TYR A 242 27.46 15.76 -34.71
CA TYR A 242 26.75 14.65 -35.32
C TYR A 242 25.91 15.17 -36.49
N ASP A 243 26.22 14.72 -37.70
CA ASP A 243 25.37 14.92 -38.87
C ASP A 243 24.27 13.85 -38.82
N SER A 244 23.02 14.28 -38.65
CA SER A 244 21.85 13.40 -38.47
C SER A 244 21.54 12.53 -39.69
N ASN A 245 22.20 12.74 -40.83
CA ASN A 245 21.96 11.99 -42.06
C ASN A 245 22.92 10.81 -42.29
N ASP A 246 23.99 10.68 -41.49
CA ASP A 246 24.94 9.59 -41.67
C ASP A 246 24.60 8.37 -40.78
N LYS A 247 23.91 7.38 -41.37
CA LYS A 247 23.59 6.11 -40.71
C LYS A 247 24.82 5.23 -40.46
N SER A 248 26.01 5.60 -40.93
CA SER A 248 27.23 4.78 -40.86
C SER A 248 27.96 4.84 -39.50
N HIS A 249 27.49 5.67 -38.56
CA HIS A 249 28.18 5.90 -37.28
C HIS A 249 27.59 5.18 -36.07
N LEU A 250 26.56 4.34 -36.25
CA LEU A 250 26.12 3.41 -35.21
C LEU A 250 27.10 2.22 -35.15
N THR A 251 28.22 2.43 -34.47
CA THR A 251 29.19 1.37 -34.20
C THR A 251 28.65 0.55 -33.04
N TYR A 252 28.12 -0.64 -33.34
CA TYR A 252 27.66 -1.58 -32.33
C TYR A 252 28.84 -2.45 -31.88
N PHE A 253 29.12 -2.47 -30.58
CA PHE A 253 30.08 -3.38 -29.96
C PHE A 253 29.31 -4.43 -29.18
N GLY A 254 29.52 -5.71 -29.51
CA GLY A 254 28.82 -6.80 -28.85
C GLY A 254 29.07 -8.16 -29.50
N THR A 255 28.70 -9.20 -28.77
CA THR A 255 28.64 -10.58 -29.26
C THR A 255 27.53 -10.68 -30.30
N ALA A 256 27.86 -11.23 -31.48
CA ALA A 256 26.94 -11.40 -32.59
C ALA A 256 27.01 -12.83 -33.11
N TRP A 257 25.88 -13.35 -33.58
CA TRP A 257 25.83 -14.66 -34.22
C TRP A 257 26.41 -14.58 -35.64
N ASP A 258 27.48 -15.33 -35.89
CA ASP A 258 27.99 -15.56 -37.24
C ASP A 258 27.55 -16.97 -37.70
N PRO A 259 26.53 -17.10 -38.57
CA PRO A 259 26.02 -18.39 -39.03
C PRO A 259 27.06 -19.21 -39.79
N ARG A 260 28.19 -18.61 -40.20
CA ARG A 260 29.31 -19.32 -40.85
C ARG A 260 30.22 -20.01 -39.83
N LYS A 261 30.13 -19.66 -38.55
CA LYS A 261 31.01 -20.14 -37.47
C LYS A 261 30.32 -21.03 -36.46
N GLU A 262 29.03 -20.83 -36.22
CA GLU A 262 28.26 -21.67 -35.28
C GLU A 262 26.77 -21.76 -35.64
N SER A 263 26.12 -22.83 -35.19
CA SER A 263 24.66 -22.96 -35.26
C SER A 263 23.97 -21.97 -34.32
N TRP A 264 22.70 -21.65 -34.62
CA TRP A 264 21.88 -20.81 -33.76
C TRP A 264 21.77 -21.39 -32.34
N GLU A 265 21.51 -22.70 -32.22
CA GLU A 265 21.34 -23.39 -30.93
C GLU A 265 22.57 -23.24 -30.01
N ASN A 266 23.77 -23.28 -30.58
CA ASN A 266 25.01 -23.11 -29.83
C ASN A 266 25.21 -21.65 -29.39
N PHE A 267 24.90 -20.69 -30.27
CA PHE A 267 24.96 -19.27 -29.94
C PHE A 267 23.93 -18.92 -28.85
N GLU A 268 22.69 -19.34 -29.03
CA GLU A 268 21.57 -19.13 -28.10
C GLU A 268 21.89 -19.70 -26.70
N SER A 269 22.39 -20.94 -26.64
CA SER A 269 22.80 -21.56 -25.38
C SER A 269 23.88 -20.75 -24.64
N LYS A 270 24.84 -20.17 -25.37
CA LYS A 270 25.86 -19.28 -24.77
C LYS A 270 25.24 -17.99 -24.27
N ILE A 271 24.37 -17.37 -25.06
CA ILE A 271 23.68 -16.12 -24.69
C ILE A 271 22.79 -16.33 -23.46
N ASP A 272 22.08 -17.45 -23.36
CA ASP A 272 21.22 -17.76 -22.22
C ASP A 272 22.01 -17.89 -20.91
N VAL A 273 23.19 -18.51 -20.96
CA VAL A 273 24.10 -18.60 -19.80
C VAL A 273 24.55 -17.20 -19.37
N LEU A 274 24.99 -16.37 -20.32
CA LEU A 274 25.42 -14.99 -20.05
C LEU A 274 24.28 -14.13 -19.51
N PHE A 275 23.08 -14.28 -20.07
CA PHE A 275 21.91 -13.54 -19.63
C PHE A 275 21.47 -13.95 -18.23
N LYS A 276 21.54 -15.24 -17.90
CA LYS A 276 21.29 -15.73 -16.55
C LYS A 276 22.28 -15.12 -15.55
N GLN A 277 23.57 -15.16 -15.85
CA GLN A 277 24.61 -14.55 -15.02
C GLN A 277 24.38 -13.05 -14.84
N TYR A 278 24.12 -12.31 -15.92
CA TYR A 278 23.84 -10.88 -15.86
C TYR A 278 22.63 -10.57 -14.96
N LYS A 279 21.53 -11.33 -15.07
CA LYS A 279 20.36 -11.14 -14.20
C LYS A 279 20.68 -11.32 -12.72
N GLU A 280 21.49 -12.33 -12.39
CA GLU A 280 21.93 -12.60 -11.01
C GLU A 280 22.77 -11.44 -10.49
N LEU A 281 23.79 -11.01 -11.24
CA LEU A 281 24.66 -9.88 -10.89
C LEU A 281 23.91 -8.55 -10.79
N TYR A 282 23.02 -8.26 -11.74
CA TYR A 282 22.18 -7.06 -11.74
C TYR A 282 21.31 -7.02 -10.47
N ARG A 283 20.70 -8.17 -10.13
CA ARG A 283 19.88 -8.30 -8.93
C ARG A 283 20.71 -8.12 -7.67
N GLU A 284 21.85 -8.79 -7.56
CA GLU A 284 22.75 -8.69 -6.41
C GLU A 284 23.23 -7.26 -6.19
N ARG A 285 23.69 -6.58 -7.25
CA ARG A 285 24.10 -5.17 -7.21
C ARG A 285 22.97 -4.26 -6.72
N SER A 286 21.76 -4.44 -7.24
CA SER A 286 20.60 -3.62 -6.88
C SER A 286 20.14 -3.88 -5.43
N GLU A 287 20.07 -5.15 -5.03
CA GLU A 287 19.71 -5.56 -3.67
C GLU A 287 20.77 -5.09 -2.65
N ALA A 288 22.06 -5.18 -2.99
CA ALA A 288 23.16 -4.71 -2.15
C ALA A 288 23.13 -3.17 -1.98
N PHE A 289 22.94 -2.42 -3.06
CA PHE A 289 22.84 -0.96 -3.01
C PHE A 289 21.75 -0.48 -2.04
N LEU A 290 20.58 -1.12 -2.07
CA LEU A 290 19.48 -0.85 -1.16
C LEU A 290 19.82 -1.26 0.28
N ALA A 291 20.40 -2.46 0.49
CA ALA A 291 20.77 -2.94 1.81
C ALA A 291 21.81 -2.02 2.50
N GLU A 292 22.80 -1.52 1.76
CA GLU A 292 23.80 -0.55 2.24
C GLU A 292 23.16 0.77 2.73
N ARG A 293 21.97 1.10 2.22
CA ARG A 293 21.20 2.30 2.55
C ARG A 293 20.10 2.04 3.56
N GLY A 294 20.11 0.88 4.22
CA GLY A 294 19.18 0.55 5.30
C GLY A 294 17.83 0.01 4.85
N TYR A 295 17.62 -0.23 3.55
CA TYR A 295 16.41 -0.89 3.07
C TYR A 295 16.39 -2.35 3.47
N VAL A 296 15.20 -2.84 3.80
CA VAL A 296 14.97 -4.22 4.23
C VAL A 296 14.00 -4.89 3.27
N LYS A 297 14.27 -6.15 2.94
CA LYS A 297 13.38 -6.97 2.13
C LYS A 297 12.13 -7.35 2.92
N GLU A 298 10.96 -7.12 2.35
CA GLU A 298 9.70 -7.56 2.92
C GLU A 298 9.67 -9.09 3.03
N ARG A 299 9.28 -9.60 4.20
CA ARG A 299 9.17 -11.05 4.44
C ARG A 299 7.96 -11.61 3.68
N THR A 300 8.21 -12.48 2.70
CA THR A 300 7.21 -13.02 1.75
C THR A 300 6.20 -14.02 2.31
N LYS A 301 6.11 -14.24 3.63
CA LYS A 301 5.11 -15.16 4.21
C LYS A 301 4.24 -14.47 5.25
N ARG A 302 3.01 -14.16 4.83
CA ARG A 302 1.88 -13.87 5.72
C ARG A 302 0.81 -14.91 5.42
N ASN A 303 0.54 -15.80 6.37
CA ASN A 303 -0.62 -16.69 6.26
C ASN A 303 -1.86 -15.83 6.46
N LEU A 304 -2.68 -15.69 5.42
CA LEU A 304 -3.87 -14.83 5.42
C LEU A 304 -4.86 -15.23 6.51
N GLU A 305 -4.87 -16.50 6.92
CA GLU A 305 -5.72 -16.99 8.00
C GLU A 305 -5.39 -16.33 9.36
N HIS A 306 -4.14 -15.93 9.60
CA HIS A 306 -3.77 -15.29 10.87
C HIS A 306 -4.50 -13.96 11.09
N PHE A 307 -4.85 -13.25 10.02
CA PHE A 307 -5.65 -12.01 10.13
C PHE A 307 -7.08 -12.30 10.55
N LYS A 308 -7.70 -13.37 10.02
CA LYS A 308 -9.02 -13.79 10.46
C LYS A 308 -9.01 -14.25 11.90
N TRP A 309 -7.99 -15.02 12.31
CA TRP A 309 -7.79 -15.41 13.71
C TRP A 309 -7.70 -14.19 14.62
N LEU A 310 -6.94 -13.17 14.22
CA LEU A 310 -6.83 -11.92 14.97
C LEU A 310 -8.19 -11.20 15.10
N VAL A 311 -8.99 -11.13 14.05
CA VAL A 311 -10.35 -10.55 14.11
C VAL A 311 -11.24 -11.33 15.07
N HIS A 312 -11.30 -12.67 14.95
CA HIS A 312 -12.11 -13.49 15.85
C HIS A 312 -11.68 -13.31 17.32
N TYR A 313 -10.38 -13.26 17.59
CA TYR A 313 -9.85 -13.14 18.95
C TYR A 313 -10.07 -11.74 19.54
N GLN A 314 -9.61 -10.71 18.83
CA GLN A 314 -9.53 -9.34 19.35
C GLN A 314 -10.89 -8.65 19.29
N VAL A 315 -11.51 -8.66 18.11
CA VAL A 315 -12.73 -7.91 17.80
C VAL A 315 -13.97 -8.68 18.29
N GLN A 316 -14.10 -9.95 17.92
CA GLN A 316 -15.27 -10.76 18.30
C GLN A 316 -15.13 -11.47 19.65
N GLY A 317 -13.92 -11.44 20.24
CA GLY A 317 -13.70 -11.96 21.59
C GLY A 317 -13.68 -13.47 21.73
N TRP A 318 -13.49 -14.24 20.65
CA TRP A 318 -13.37 -15.71 20.71
C TRP A 318 -12.15 -16.13 21.56
N SER A 319 -12.22 -17.34 22.15
CA SER A 319 -11.07 -17.95 22.81
C SER A 319 -10.14 -18.61 21.78
N LEU A 320 -8.87 -18.82 22.14
CA LEU A 320 -7.91 -19.54 21.30
C LEU A 320 -8.45 -20.93 20.93
N ARG A 321 -8.93 -21.67 21.92
CA ARG A 321 -9.64 -22.95 21.71
C ARG A 321 -10.75 -22.89 20.67
N LYS A 322 -11.66 -21.90 20.76
CA LYS A 322 -12.77 -21.78 19.80
C LYS A 322 -12.27 -21.53 18.37
N ILE A 323 -11.21 -20.75 18.22
CA ILE A 323 -10.56 -20.53 16.92
C ILE A 323 -9.89 -21.82 16.44
N SER A 324 -9.18 -22.53 17.33
CA SER A 324 -8.57 -23.84 17.08
C SER A 324 -9.57 -24.83 16.52
N ASP A 325 -10.66 -25.04 17.25
CA ASP A 325 -11.70 -26.01 16.90
C ASP A 325 -12.32 -25.64 15.55
N HIS A 326 -12.70 -24.37 15.36
CA HIS A 326 -13.33 -23.89 14.13
C HIS A 326 -12.46 -24.07 12.88
N TYR A 327 -11.20 -23.64 12.94
CA TYR A 327 -10.31 -23.70 11.78
C TYR A 327 -9.76 -25.10 11.55
N SER A 328 -9.64 -25.94 12.58
CA SER A 328 -9.30 -27.36 12.39
C SER A 328 -10.41 -28.12 11.67
N GLU A 329 -11.68 -27.79 11.96
CA GLU A 329 -12.84 -28.39 11.30
C GLU A 329 -12.94 -27.97 9.82
N ILE A 330 -12.63 -26.71 9.49
CA ILE A 330 -12.65 -26.20 8.11
C ILE A 330 -11.51 -26.80 7.26
N THR A 331 -10.30 -26.90 7.83
CA THR A 331 -9.11 -27.32 7.08
C THR A 331 -8.89 -28.82 7.07
N GLY A 332 -9.50 -29.56 8.01
CA GLY A 332 -9.25 -30.99 8.21
C GLY A 332 -7.91 -31.30 8.89
N GLU A 333 -7.14 -30.27 9.27
CA GLU A 333 -5.87 -30.41 9.99
C GLU A 333 -6.01 -29.96 11.45
N VAL A 334 -5.35 -30.63 12.39
CA VAL A 334 -5.37 -30.21 13.80
C VAL A 334 -4.46 -28.99 13.97
N ILE A 335 -5.06 -27.83 14.17
CA ILE A 335 -4.35 -26.58 14.48
C ILE A 335 -4.34 -26.40 15.99
N SER A 336 -3.16 -26.23 16.60
CA SER A 336 -3.03 -26.04 18.05
C SER A 336 -3.26 -24.59 18.49
N GLU A 337 -3.74 -24.42 19.73
CA GLU A 337 -3.94 -23.10 20.34
C GLU A 337 -2.65 -22.26 20.37
N ASP A 338 -1.49 -22.90 20.60
CA ASP A 338 -0.18 -22.25 20.58
C ASP A 338 0.17 -21.70 19.20
N THR A 339 -0.15 -22.43 18.13
CA THR A 339 0.08 -21.99 16.75
C THR A 339 -0.75 -20.75 16.46
N ILE A 340 -2.03 -20.78 16.87
CA ILE A 340 -2.94 -19.64 16.71
C ILE A 340 -2.44 -18.44 17.51
N PHE A 341 -2.04 -18.63 18.77
CA PHE A 341 -1.53 -17.57 19.61
C PHE A 341 -0.31 -16.87 18.98
N HIS A 342 0.67 -17.64 18.49
CA HIS A 342 1.85 -17.09 17.83
C HIS A 342 1.49 -16.38 16.52
N GLY A 343 0.55 -16.92 15.74
CA GLY A 343 0.05 -16.31 14.51
C GLY A 343 -0.63 -14.97 14.78
N ILE A 344 -1.52 -14.92 15.77
CA ILE A 344 -2.24 -13.71 16.19
C ILE A 344 -1.26 -12.66 16.70
N LYS A 345 -0.34 -13.01 17.61
CA LYS A 345 0.62 -12.06 18.18
C LYS A 345 1.48 -11.39 17.10
N LYS A 346 2.06 -12.19 16.19
CA LYS A 346 2.85 -11.66 15.06
C LYS A 346 2.02 -10.76 14.13
N THR A 347 0.75 -11.10 13.94
CA THR A 347 -0.14 -10.33 13.07
C THR A 347 -0.58 -9.02 13.74
N ALA A 348 -0.81 -9.02 15.06
CA ALA A 348 -1.13 -7.82 15.82
C ALA A 348 -0.02 -6.77 15.73
N ASP A 349 1.24 -7.18 15.91
CA ASP A 349 2.39 -6.29 15.78
C ASP A 349 2.48 -5.70 14.36
N LEU A 350 2.20 -6.51 13.34
CA LEU A 350 2.25 -6.11 11.93
C LEU A 350 1.19 -5.05 11.59
N VAL A 351 0.03 -5.10 12.24
CA VAL A 351 -1.08 -4.16 12.02
C VAL A 351 -1.16 -3.08 13.09
N LEU A 352 -0.09 -2.88 13.86
CA LEU A 352 0.02 -1.82 14.88
C LEU A 352 -0.96 -1.94 16.05
N LEU A 353 -1.52 -3.12 16.29
CA LEU A 353 -2.41 -3.38 17.43
C LEU A 353 -1.63 -3.69 18.70
N GLU A 354 -2.10 -3.16 19.82
CA GLU A 354 -1.67 -3.61 21.14
C GLU A 354 -2.30 -4.98 21.45
N PHE A 355 -1.45 -6.00 21.58
CA PHE A 355 -1.91 -7.34 21.88
C PHE A 355 -2.35 -7.45 23.35
N ILE A 356 -3.67 -7.58 23.58
CA ILE A 356 -4.24 -7.73 24.93
C ILE A 356 -4.37 -9.23 25.24
N GLN A 357 -3.45 -9.75 26.03
CA GLN A 357 -3.59 -11.12 26.54
C GLN A 357 -4.75 -11.17 27.55
N LYS A 358 -5.81 -11.91 27.23
CA LYS A 358 -6.81 -12.26 28.24
C LYS A 358 -6.11 -13.14 29.28
N ARG A 359 -5.89 -12.60 30.49
CA ARG A 359 -5.56 -13.44 31.65
C ARG A 359 -6.76 -14.37 31.87
N THR A 360 -6.60 -15.64 31.54
CA THR A 360 -7.49 -16.71 32.02
C THR A 360 -7.44 -16.66 33.54
N ARG A 361 -8.57 -16.31 34.16
CA ARG A 361 -8.80 -16.49 35.59
C ARG A 361 -9.38 -17.87 35.83
#